data_AF-A0A349ZXG1-F1
#
_entry.id   AF-A0A349ZXG1-F1
#
_cell.length_a   1.000
_cell.length_b   1.000
_cell.length_c   1.000
_cell.angle_alpha   90.00
_cell.angle_beta   90.00
_cell.angle_gamma   90.00
#
_symmetry.space_group_name_H-M   'P 1'
#
loop_
_entity.id
_entity.type
_entity.pdbx_description
1 polymer ?
#
loop_
_entity_poly.entity_id
_entity_poly.type
_entity_poly.pdbx_seq_one_letter_code
_entity_poly.pdbx_strand_id
1 'polypeptide(L)'
;MIDTHTHLYSDQFDEDRTEMIQRALAAGVTRFYLPAIDSQTHEKMLALQQKYPEQMFPMMGLHPCSVQPGTWQEELAIVLNYLDDQVFSAIGEIGIDLHWDASTLDIQTKAFETQIDWAIARNMPIVIHTRESFDEVFEVLERKKCPQLRGIFHCFSGNLQQAQQAVDLGFMLGIGGVVTFKN
;
A
#
# COMPACT_ATOMS: atom_id res chain seq x y z
N MET A 1 0.15 -7.18 -18.97
CA MET A 1 -0.52 -7.20 -17.64
C MET A 1 0.28 -6.32 -16.69
N ILE A 2 -0.38 -5.72 -15.70
CA ILE A 2 0.25 -4.90 -14.65
C ILE A 2 -0.02 -5.59 -13.32
N ASP A 3 1.02 -5.80 -12.52
CA ASP A 3 0.89 -6.17 -11.12
C ASP A 3 0.89 -4.89 -10.28
N THR A 4 -0.27 -4.55 -9.72
CA THR A 4 -0.46 -3.31 -8.97
C THR A 4 0.06 -3.38 -7.54
N HIS A 5 0.50 -4.55 -7.05
CA HIS A 5 0.91 -4.71 -5.65
C HIS A 5 1.79 -5.94 -5.43
N THR A 6 3.10 -5.74 -5.32
CA THR A 6 4.02 -6.86 -5.05
C THR A 6 5.21 -6.46 -4.19
N HIS A 7 5.64 -7.36 -3.32
CA HIS A 7 6.80 -7.18 -2.44
C HIS A 7 7.99 -8.01 -2.93
N LEU A 8 8.34 -7.89 -4.22
CA LEU A 8 9.48 -8.61 -4.84
C LEU A 8 10.82 -8.35 -4.15
N TYR A 9 10.93 -7.24 -3.41
CA TYR A 9 12.09 -6.88 -2.61
C TYR A 9 12.14 -7.60 -1.25
N SER A 10 11.10 -8.37 -0.89
CA SER A 10 11.07 -9.20 0.32
C SER A 10 12.14 -10.29 0.27
N ASP A 11 12.57 -10.70 1.46
CA ASP A 11 13.58 -11.74 1.68
C ASP A 11 13.08 -13.12 1.21
N GLN A 12 11.75 -13.31 1.08
CA GLN A 12 11.17 -14.53 0.50
C GLN A 12 11.62 -14.77 -0.95
N PHE A 13 12.11 -13.74 -1.64
CA PHE A 13 12.63 -13.85 -3.01
C PHE A 13 14.15 -13.78 -3.07
N ASP A 14 14.89 -13.76 -1.95
CA ASP A 14 16.35 -13.57 -2.00
C ASP A 14 17.09 -14.61 -2.85
N GLU A 15 16.58 -15.85 -2.87
CA GLU A 15 17.20 -16.95 -3.62
C GLU A 15 16.86 -16.94 -5.12
N ASP A 16 15.73 -16.38 -5.54
CA ASP A 16 15.23 -16.51 -6.93
C ASP A 16 14.63 -15.23 -7.54
N ARG A 17 14.83 -14.05 -6.93
CA ARG A 17 14.21 -12.77 -7.36
C ARG A 17 14.38 -12.50 -8.86
N THR A 18 15.59 -12.72 -9.38
CA THR A 18 15.88 -12.41 -10.79
C THR A 18 15.12 -13.35 -11.72
N GLU A 19 15.13 -14.64 -11.41
CA GLU A 19 14.42 -15.69 -12.12
C GLU A 19 12.91 -15.46 -12.05
N MET A 20 12.38 -15.10 -10.87
CA MET A 20 10.98 -14.76 -10.66
C MET A 20 10.53 -13.62 -11.57
N ILE A 21 11.27 -12.51 -11.57
CA ILE A 21 10.98 -11.34 -12.42
C ILE A 21 11.02 -11.72 -13.90
N GLN A 22 12.02 -12.51 -14.33
CA GLN A 22 12.11 -12.98 -15.71
C GLN A 22 10.92 -13.85 -16.11
N ARG A 23 10.47 -14.77 -15.23
CA ARG A 23 9.26 -15.57 -15.46
C ARG A 23 8.03 -14.68 -15.62
N ALA A 24 7.87 -13.67 -14.76
CA ALA A 24 6.74 -12.75 -14.81
C ALA A 24 6.74 -11.92 -16.10
N LEU A 25 7.91 -11.41 -16.51
CA LEU A 25 8.08 -10.69 -17.78
C LEU A 25 7.76 -11.57 -18.99
N ALA A 26 8.25 -12.82 -19.01
CA ALA A 26 7.96 -13.78 -20.07
C ALA A 26 6.47 -14.16 -20.14
N ALA A 27 5.76 -14.11 -19.02
CA ALA A 27 4.31 -14.29 -18.93
C ALA A 27 3.52 -13.02 -19.31
N GLY A 28 4.19 -11.91 -19.64
CA GLY A 28 3.57 -10.66 -20.07
C GLY A 28 3.17 -9.72 -18.93
N VAL A 29 3.67 -9.91 -17.70
CA VAL A 29 3.57 -8.94 -16.61
C VAL A 29 4.73 -7.95 -16.74
N THR A 30 4.45 -6.72 -17.16
CA THR A 30 5.48 -5.78 -17.63
C THR A 30 5.69 -4.58 -16.72
N ARG A 31 4.84 -4.40 -15.70
CA ARG A 31 4.93 -3.32 -14.71
C ARG A 31 4.54 -3.87 -13.35
N PHE A 32 5.33 -3.51 -12.34
CA PHE A 32 5.21 -3.97 -10.97
C PHE A 32 5.24 -2.76 -10.05
N TYR A 33 4.21 -2.62 -9.24
CA TYR A 33 4.15 -1.58 -8.23
C TYR A 33 4.57 -2.16 -6.88
N LEU A 34 5.51 -1.47 -6.23
CA LEU A 34 6.20 -1.95 -5.03
C LEU A 34 5.80 -1.05 -3.86
N PRO A 35 4.81 -1.44 -3.04
CA PRO A 35 4.38 -0.62 -1.93
C PRO A 35 5.28 -0.82 -0.72
N ALA A 36 5.72 0.27 -0.10
CA ALA A 36 6.57 0.25 1.08
C ALA A 36 5.87 -0.39 2.29
N ILE A 37 6.68 -0.96 3.20
CA ILE A 37 6.21 -1.52 4.47
C ILE A 37 6.67 -0.62 5.63
N ASP A 38 7.98 -0.53 5.82
CA ASP A 38 8.65 0.28 6.84
C ASP A 38 10.12 0.57 6.48
N SER A 39 10.79 1.35 7.34
CA SER A 39 12.19 1.75 7.19
C SER A 39 13.18 0.61 6.92
N GLN A 40 12.90 -0.61 7.39
CA GLN A 40 13.80 -1.76 7.23
C GLN A 40 13.82 -2.29 5.78
N THR A 41 12.81 -1.95 4.99
CA THR A 41 12.62 -2.49 3.64
C THR A 41 12.79 -1.47 2.52
N HIS A 42 12.78 -0.16 2.84
CA HIS A 42 12.85 0.91 1.85
C HIS A 42 14.08 0.80 0.93
N GLU A 43 15.27 0.57 1.48
CA GLU A 43 16.48 0.46 0.68
C GLU A 43 16.45 -0.73 -0.29
N LYS A 44 15.91 -1.88 0.14
CA LYS A 44 15.76 -3.06 -0.72
C LYS A 44 14.78 -2.79 -1.87
N MET A 45 13.68 -2.11 -1.59
CA MET A 45 12.70 -1.69 -2.58
C MET A 45 13.32 -0.74 -3.62
N LEU A 46 14.05 0.27 -3.17
CA LEU A 46 14.70 1.24 -4.04
C LEU A 46 15.84 0.62 -4.86
N ALA A 47 16.64 -0.27 -4.27
CA ALA A 47 17.66 -1.03 -5.01
C ALA A 47 17.04 -1.88 -6.13
N LEU A 48 15.85 -2.46 -5.89
CA LEU A 48 15.13 -3.19 -6.92
C LEU A 48 14.65 -2.28 -8.05
N GLN A 49 14.16 -1.07 -7.73
CA GLN A 49 13.80 -0.07 -8.72
C GLN A 49 15.00 0.39 -9.56
N GLN A 50 16.16 0.59 -8.94
CA GLN A 50 17.38 0.94 -9.67
C GLN A 50 17.83 -0.16 -10.64
N LYS A 51 17.62 -1.44 -10.29
CA LYS A 51 17.96 -2.58 -11.16
C LYS A 51 17.02 -2.72 -12.35
N TYR A 52 15.74 -2.34 -12.21
CA TYR A 52 14.70 -2.49 -13.24
C TYR A 52 13.85 -1.21 -13.37
N PRO A 53 14.45 -0.07 -13.78
CA PRO A 53 13.81 1.24 -13.69
C PRO A 53 12.59 1.43 -14.59
N GLU A 54 12.44 0.62 -15.64
CA GLU A 54 11.29 0.69 -16.55
C GLU A 54 10.10 -0.18 -16.09
N GLN A 55 10.35 -1.14 -15.19
CA GLN A 55 9.38 -2.15 -14.77
C GLN A 55 8.90 -1.94 -13.33
N MET A 56 9.73 -1.33 -12.46
CA MET A 56 9.49 -1.26 -11.02
C MET A 56 9.10 0.15 -10.59
N PHE A 57 7.94 0.27 -9.98
CA PHE A 57 7.30 1.53 -9.62
C PHE A 57 7.06 1.58 -8.11
N PRO A 58 7.99 2.14 -7.32
CA PRO A 58 7.85 2.19 -5.88
C PRO A 58 6.72 3.13 -5.46
N MET A 59 6.07 2.77 -4.37
CA MET A 59 5.14 3.59 -3.59
C MET A 59 5.73 3.74 -2.19
N MET A 60 5.44 4.86 -1.53
CA MET A 60 6.03 5.18 -0.24
C MET A 60 4.94 5.38 0.81
N GLY A 61 5.11 4.78 1.98
CA GLY A 61 4.11 4.76 3.05
C GLY A 61 4.59 3.91 4.22
N LEU A 62 3.81 3.91 5.29
CA LEU A 62 3.97 3.08 6.46
C LEU A 62 2.77 2.13 6.57
N HIS A 63 3.05 0.84 6.45
CA HIS A 63 2.07 -0.23 6.52
C HIS A 63 1.47 -0.33 7.93
N PRO A 64 0.16 -0.60 8.11
CA PRO A 64 -0.51 -0.64 9.42
C PRO A 64 0.17 -1.57 10.44
N CYS A 65 0.61 -2.76 10.02
CA CYS A 65 1.35 -3.68 10.90
C CYS A 65 2.70 -3.12 11.44
N SER A 66 3.28 -2.11 10.80
CA SER A 66 4.50 -1.44 11.26
C SER A 66 4.20 -0.17 12.09
N VAL A 67 2.93 0.16 12.31
CA VAL A 67 2.50 1.24 13.23
C VAL A 67 2.50 0.70 14.65
N GLN A 68 3.63 0.87 15.35
CA GLN A 68 3.83 0.35 16.70
C GLN A 68 3.91 1.48 17.75
N PRO A 69 3.42 1.25 18.99
CA PRO A 69 3.53 2.22 20.08
C PRO A 69 4.97 2.66 20.31
N GLY A 70 5.21 3.97 20.32
CA GLY A 70 6.52 4.55 20.59
C GLY A 70 7.52 4.56 19.42
N THR A 71 7.15 4.07 18.23
CA THR A 71 8.03 4.13 17.04
C THR A 71 7.33 4.63 15.77
N TRP A 72 5.99 4.63 15.72
CA TRP A 72 5.26 4.96 14.48
C TRP A 72 5.49 6.40 14.00
N GLN A 73 5.76 7.35 14.90
CA GLN A 73 5.99 8.75 14.52
C GLN A 73 7.36 8.92 13.86
N GLU A 74 8.37 8.22 14.36
CA GLU A 74 9.71 8.15 13.77
C GLU A 74 9.66 7.53 12.36
N GLU A 75 8.92 6.42 12.20
CA GLU A 75 8.69 5.80 10.89
C GLU A 75 8.00 6.76 9.91
N LEU A 76 6.96 7.47 10.35
CA LEU A 76 6.30 8.48 9.52
C LEU A 76 7.25 9.63 9.14
N ALA A 77 8.15 10.04 10.03
CA ALA A 77 9.15 11.06 9.70
C ALA A 77 10.11 10.57 8.60
N ILE A 78 10.49 9.28 8.63
CA ILE A 78 11.30 8.65 7.57
C ILE A 78 10.53 8.65 6.24
N VAL A 79 9.26 8.23 6.25
CA VAL A 79 8.39 8.23 5.07
C VAL A 79 8.28 9.63 4.46
N LEU A 80 8.06 10.65 5.30
CA LEU A 80 7.97 12.04 4.85
C LEU A 80 9.28 12.52 4.19
N ASN A 81 10.44 12.18 4.78
CA ASN A 81 11.73 12.52 4.17
C ASN A 81 11.89 11.93 2.77
N TYR A 82 11.48 10.67 2.55
CA TYR A 82 11.47 10.08 1.22
C TYR A 82 10.53 10.82 0.26
N LEU A 83 9.31 11.12 0.70
CA LEU A 83 8.30 11.84 -0.11
C LEU A 83 8.72 13.27 -0.48
N ASP A 84 9.63 13.88 0.29
CA ASP A 84 10.20 15.20 0.00
C ASP A 84 11.43 15.15 -0.91
N ASP A 85 12.17 14.04 -0.89
CA ASP A 85 13.39 13.86 -1.69
C ASP A 85 13.12 13.39 -3.13
N GLN A 86 12.14 12.50 -3.33
CA GLN A 86 11.85 11.94 -4.65
C GLN A 86 10.36 11.64 -4.90
N VAL A 87 10.01 11.47 -6.17
CA VAL A 87 8.63 11.20 -6.60
C VAL A 87 8.36 9.69 -6.58
N PHE A 88 7.25 9.30 -5.95
CA PHE A 88 6.73 7.94 -5.94
C PHE A 88 5.42 7.82 -6.73
N SER A 89 5.01 6.59 -7.03
CA SER A 89 3.81 6.36 -7.85
C SER A 89 2.50 6.53 -7.08
N ALA A 90 2.52 6.31 -5.77
CA ALA A 90 1.40 6.43 -4.86
C ALA A 90 1.92 6.56 -3.41
N ILE A 91 1.04 6.94 -2.48
CA ILE A 91 1.29 6.75 -1.06
C ILE A 91 0.69 5.40 -0.63
N GLY A 92 1.55 4.47 -0.22
CA GLY A 92 1.16 3.09 0.02
C GLY A 92 2.37 2.20 0.34
N GLU A 93 2.21 1.12 1.10
CA GLU A 93 0.93 0.61 1.62
C GLU A 93 0.52 1.34 2.91
N ILE A 94 -0.73 1.79 3.01
CA ILE A 94 -1.26 2.50 4.18
C ILE A 94 -2.64 1.96 4.53
N GLY A 95 -3.12 2.10 5.76
CA GLY A 95 -4.46 1.66 6.10
C GLY A 95 -4.59 1.20 7.54
N ILE A 96 -5.43 0.19 7.78
CA ILE A 96 -5.68 -0.36 9.11
C ILE A 96 -5.71 -1.89 9.03
N ASP A 97 -5.05 -2.57 9.96
CA ASP A 97 -5.09 -4.02 10.16
C ASP A 97 -5.40 -4.31 11.64
N LEU A 98 -6.57 -4.88 11.92
CA LEU A 98 -7.00 -5.21 13.28
C LEU A 98 -6.93 -6.71 13.59
N HIS A 99 -6.44 -7.52 12.65
CA HIS A 99 -6.38 -8.97 12.81
C HIS A 99 -5.41 -9.40 13.92
N TRP A 100 -4.28 -8.68 14.06
CA TRP A 100 -3.24 -9.03 15.01
C TRP A 100 -3.39 -8.35 16.37
N ASP A 101 -3.67 -7.04 16.37
CA ASP A 101 -3.78 -6.25 17.59
C ASP A 101 -4.71 -5.04 17.41
N ALA A 102 -5.97 -5.22 17.78
CA ALA A 102 -6.97 -4.15 17.75
C ALA A 102 -6.67 -2.99 18.71
N SER A 103 -5.78 -3.15 19.72
CA SER A 103 -5.43 -2.06 20.64
C SER A 103 -4.66 -0.93 19.96
N THR A 104 -4.09 -1.18 18.78
CA THR A 104 -3.35 -0.21 17.98
C THR A 104 -4.24 0.64 17.06
N LEU A 105 -5.57 0.45 17.07
CA LEU A 105 -6.50 1.17 16.19
C LEU A 105 -6.32 2.70 16.23
N ASP A 106 -6.13 3.28 17.40
CA ASP A 106 -5.96 4.75 17.54
C ASP A 106 -4.70 5.25 16.80
N ILE A 107 -3.57 4.56 16.96
CA ILE A 107 -2.32 4.96 16.29
C ILE A 107 -2.35 4.64 14.79
N GLN A 108 -2.98 3.52 14.38
CA GLN A 108 -3.17 3.19 12.97
C GLN A 108 -4.07 4.21 12.27
N THR A 109 -5.16 4.63 12.92
CA THR A 109 -6.05 5.69 12.41
C THR A 109 -5.30 6.99 12.20
N LYS A 110 -4.51 7.43 13.20
CA LYS A 110 -3.70 8.66 13.10
C LYS A 110 -2.66 8.59 12.00
N ALA A 111 -1.96 7.46 11.88
CA ALA A 111 -0.97 7.23 10.83
C ALA A 111 -1.63 7.21 9.44
N PHE A 112 -2.79 6.56 9.30
CA PHE A 112 -3.53 6.51 8.05
C PHE A 112 -4.02 7.89 7.63
N GLU A 113 -4.64 8.65 8.54
CA GLU A 113 -5.09 10.02 8.28
C GLU A 113 -3.95 10.96 7.87
N THR A 114 -2.80 10.86 8.55
CA THR A 114 -1.61 11.66 8.24
C THR A 114 -1.13 11.40 6.81
N GLN A 115 -1.08 10.13 6.41
CA GLN A 115 -0.62 9.73 5.08
C GLN A 115 -1.64 10.09 3.98
N ILE A 116 -2.94 10.05 4.28
CA ILE A 116 -3.99 10.58 3.39
C ILE A 116 -3.80 12.09 3.18
N ASP A 117 -3.52 12.84 4.24
CA ASP A 117 -3.30 14.29 4.12
C ASP A 117 -2.09 14.60 3.22
N TRP A 118 -1.02 13.82 3.31
CA TRP A 118 0.12 13.93 2.40
C TRP A 118 -0.23 13.62 0.96
N ALA A 119 -1.06 12.61 0.71
CA ALA A 119 -1.49 12.22 -0.62
C ALA A 119 -2.35 13.32 -1.26
N ILE A 120 -3.29 13.87 -0.50
CA ILE A 120 -4.14 14.99 -0.94
C ILE A 120 -3.28 16.22 -1.27
N ALA A 121 -2.36 16.60 -0.38
CA ALA A 121 -1.48 17.75 -0.57
C ALA A 121 -0.58 17.61 -1.81
N ARG A 122 -0.14 16.39 -2.12
CA ARG A 122 0.71 16.07 -3.28
C ARG A 122 -0.08 15.65 -4.53
N ASN A 123 -1.41 15.62 -4.45
CA ASN A 123 -2.30 15.10 -5.49
C ASN A 123 -1.93 13.68 -5.97
N MET A 124 -1.46 12.83 -5.05
CA MET A 124 -1.07 11.45 -5.30
C MET A 124 -2.21 10.48 -4.97
N PRO A 125 -2.36 9.36 -5.71
CA PRO A 125 -3.28 8.30 -5.29
C PRO A 125 -2.74 7.58 -4.04
N ILE A 126 -3.63 6.91 -3.31
CA ILE A 126 -3.27 6.02 -2.19
C ILE A 126 -3.50 4.54 -2.50
N VAL A 127 -2.75 3.66 -1.85
CA VAL A 127 -2.98 2.20 -1.88
C VAL A 127 -3.27 1.72 -0.46
N ILE A 128 -4.48 1.18 -0.29
CA ILE A 128 -5.10 0.95 1.02
C ILE A 128 -5.09 -0.53 1.38
N HIS A 129 -4.47 -0.84 2.52
CA HIS A 129 -4.63 -2.10 3.23
C HIS A 129 -5.82 -2.05 4.16
N THR A 130 -6.59 -3.14 4.11
CA THR A 130 -7.66 -3.36 5.07
C THR A 130 -7.76 -4.85 5.37
N ARG A 131 -7.76 -5.16 6.66
CA ARG A 131 -7.97 -6.51 7.16
C ARG A 131 -8.69 -6.43 8.49
N GLU A 132 -9.90 -6.99 8.52
CA GLU A 132 -10.81 -6.92 9.67
C GLU A 132 -11.05 -5.46 10.14
N SER A 133 -11.03 -4.51 9.20
CA SER A 133 -10.99 -3.07 9.50
C SER A 133 -11.75 -2.20 8.50
N PHE A 134 -12.66 -2.79 7.71
CA PHE A 134 -13.34 -2.09 6.62
C PHE A 134 -14.14 -0.88 7.14
N ASP A 135 -14.86 -1.04 8.25
CA ASP A 135 -15.72 0.00 8.80
C ASP A 135 -14.88 1.20 9.27
N GLU A 136 -13.77 0.94 9.97
CA GLU A 136 -12.82 1.95 10.43
C GLU A 136 -12.13 2.68 9.27
N VAL A 137 -11.71 1.93 8.25
CA VAL A 137 -11.13 2.51 7.02
C VAL A 137 -12.14 3.41 6.32
N PHE A 138 -13.39 2.96 6.14
CA PHE A 138 -14.42 3.78 5.50
C PHE A 138 -14.77 5.03 6.32
N GLU A 139 -14.78 4.95 7.65
CA GLU A 139 -15.00 6.10 8.50
C GLU A 139 -13.93 7.18 8.27
N VAL A 140 -12.66 6.78 8.22
CA VAL A 140 -11.54 7.68 7.88
C VAL A 140 -11.70 8.29 6.49
N LEU A 141 -12.00 7.47 5.49
CA LEU A 141 -12.13 7.93 4.11
C LEU A 141 -13.30 8.90 3.93
N GLU A 142 -14.43 8.69 4.60
CA GLU A 142 -15.57 9.62 4.53
C GLU A 142 -15.22 10.96 5.20
N ARG A 143 -14.50 10.96 6.33
CA ARG A 143 -14.01 12.20 6.98
C ARG A 143 -13.05 12.98 6.09
N LYS A 144 -12.19 12.28 5.33
CA LYS A 144 -11.16 12.88 4.48
C LYS A 144 -11.61 13.09 3.03
N LYS A 145 -12.87 12.77 2.71
CA LYS A 145 -13.40 12.76 1.35
C LYS A 145 -13.22 14.11 0.66
N CYS A 146 -12.52 14.09 -0.47
CA CYS A 146 -12.35 15.25 -1.33
C CYS A 146 -12.13 14.79 -2.78
N PRO A 147 -12.28 15.67 -3.79
CA PRO A 147 -12.11 15.30 -5.20
C PRO A 147 -10.74 14.75 -5.57
N GLN A 148 -9.69 15.08 -4.81
CA GLN A 148 -8.32 14.61 -5.04
C GLN A 148 -8.09 13.18 -4.54
N LEU A 149 -8.84 12.77 -3.50
CA LEU A 149 -8.70 11.47 -2.85
C LEU A 149 -9.18 10.37 -3.79
N ARG A 150 -8.26 9.49 -4.16
CA ARG A 150 -8.48 8.37 -5.08
C ARG A 150 -7.42 7.30 -4.82
N GLY A 151 -7.66 6.08 -5.26
CA GLY A 151 -6.69 5.03 -5.02
C GLY A 151 -7.19 3.63 -5.31
N ILE A 152 -6.55 2.67 -4.66
CA ILE A 152 -6.87 1.25 -4.77
C ILE A 152 -7.04 0.68 -3.37
N PHE A 153 -8.14 -0.03 -3.12
CA PHE A 153 -8.18 -1.03 -2.03
C PHE A 153 -7.46 -2.27 -2.54
N HIS A 154 -6.22 -2.51 -2.13
CA HIS A 154 -5.51 -3.69 -2.62
C HIS A 154 -6.08 -4.95 -1.96
N CYS A 155 -5.91 -6.08 -2.66
CA CYS A 155 -6.36 -7.39 -2.20
C CYS A 155 -7.77 -7.37 -1.59
N PHE A 156 -8.72 -6.71 -2.26
CA PHE A 156 -10.06 -6.46 -1.74
C PHE A 156 -10.77 -7.78 -1.40
N SER A 157 -11.18 -7.91 -0.14
CA SER A 157 -11.83 -9.09 0.43
C SER A 157 -13.19 -8.79 1.07
N GLY A 158 -13.70 -7.58 0.86
CA GLY A 158 -14.99 -7.13 1.40
C GLY A 158 -16.19 -7.71 0.66
N ASN A 159 -17.38 -7.39 1.16
CA ASN A 159 -18.65 -7.78 0.55
C ASN A 159 -19.08 -6.81 -0.57
N LEU A 160 -20.20 -7.12 -1.25
CA LEU A 160 -20.72 -6.30 -2.35
C LEU A 160 -21.05 -4.86 -1.94
N GLN A 161 -21.57 -4.66 -0.72
CA GLN A 161 -21.89 -3.32 -0.22
C GLN A 161 -20.61 -2.49 -0.03
N GLN A 162 -19.59 -3.08 0.59
CA GLN A 162 -18.28 -2.45 0.77
C GLN A 162 -17.60 -2.17 -0.57
N ALA A 163 -17.74 -3.07 -1.55
CA ALA A 163 -17.22 -2.88 -2.90
C ALA A 163 -17.88 -1.65 -3.57
N GLN A 164 -19.20 -1.53 -3.48
CA GLN A 164 -19.93 -0.39 -4.03
C GLN A 164 -19.53 0.91 -3.32
N GLN A 165 -19.42 0.89 -2.00
CA GLN A 165 -19.00 2.05 -1.21
C GLN A 165 -17.60 2.55 -1.60
N ALA A 166 -16.63 1.65 -1.80
CA ALA A 166 -15.29 2.00 -2.27
C ALA A 166 -15.33 2.64 -3.66
N VAL A 167 -16.11 2.08 -4.59
CA VAL A 167 -16.27 2.64 -5.94
C VAL A 167 -16.93 4.03 -5.90
N ASP A 168 -17.96 4.21 -5.09
CA ASP A 168 -18.66 5.49 -4.91
C ASP A 168 -17.74 6.58 -4.31
N LEU A 169 -16.74 6.17 -3.52
CA LEU A 169 -15.68 7.04 -2.99
C LEU A 169 -14.55 7.31 -3.98
N GLY A 170 -14.59 6.75 -5.20
CA GLY A 170 -13.58 6.98 -6.24
C GLY A 170 -12.38 6.02 -6.18
N PHE A 171 -12.52 4.89 -5.50
CA PHE A 171 -11.48 3.86 -5.41
C PHE A 171 -11.70 2.71 -6.37
N MET A 172 -10.60 2.12 -6.83
CA MET A 172 -10.59 0.85 -7.55
C MET A 172 -10.41 -0.32 -6.57
N LEU A 173 -10.85 -1.51 -6.97
CA LEU A 173 -10.72 -2.74 -6.19
C LEU A 173 -9.59 -3.60 -6.77
N GLY A 174 -8.55 -3.82 -5.99
CA GLY A 174 -7.44 -4.71 -6.34
C GLY A 174 -7.84 -6.16 -6.15
N ILE A 175 -7.96 -6.92 -7.24
CA ILE A 175 -8.33 -8.33 -7.19
C ILE A 175 -7.06 -9.18 -7.28
N GLY A 176 -6.74 -9.86 -6.17
CA GLY A 176 -5.59 -10.77 -6.07
C GLY A 176 -5.97 -12.24 -6.11
N GLY A 177 -4.99 -13.11 -5.83
CA GLY A 177 -5.18 -14.56 -5.80
C GLY A 177 -6.20 -15.06 -4.76
N VAL A 178 -6.52 -14.24 -3.74
CA VAL A 178 -7.52 -14.54 -2.70
C VAL A 178 -8.87 -14.95 -3.30
N VAL A 179 -9.25 -14.42 -4.47
CA VAL A 179 -10.49 -14.78 -5.16
C VAL A 179 -10.60 -16.26 -5.55
N THR A 180 -9.46 -16.97 -5.60
CA THR A 180 -9.41 -18.40 -5.96
C THR A 180 -9.56 -19.33 -4.74
N PHE A 181 -9.54 -18.78 -3.52
CA PHE A 181 -9.78 -19.54 -2.30
C PHE A 181 -11.28 -19.72 -2.07
N LYS A 182 -11.65 -20.80 -1.38
CA LYS A 182 -13.04 -21.03 -0.98
C LYS A 182 -13.30 -20.24 0.31
N ASN A 183 -14.37 -19.45 0.32
CA ASN A 183 -14.92 -18.80 1.49
C ASN A 183 -15.68 -19.79 2.38
#